data_AF-X1E2Y1-F1
#
_entry.id   AF-X1E2Y1-F1
#
_cell.length_a   1.000
_cell.length_b   1.000
_cell.length_c   1.000
_cell.angle_alpha   90.00
_cell.angle_beta   90.00
_cell.angle_gamma   90.00
#
_symmetry.space_group_name_H-M   'P 1'
#
loop_
_entity.id
_entity.type
_entity.pdbx_description
1 polymer ?
#
loop_
_entity_poly.entity_id
_entity_poly.type
_entity_poly.pdbx_seq_one_letter_code
_entity_poly.pdbx_strand_id
1 'polypeptide(L)'
;NVMKLFYIQDTRSYVGNSMLWWEENNSGYVCDIRKAKVFTEEEAKKICPGRGRYYRSSQNGKRMWPKEYIDQRISQHIDMQHCELFVP
;
A
#
# COMPACT_ATOMS: atom_id res chain seq x y z
N ASN A 1 -7.26 21.12 -11.85
CA ASN A 1 -6.65 20.67 -10.59
C ASN A 1 -6.79 19.16 -10.53
N VAL A 2 -5.71 18.40 -10.72
CA VAL A 2 -5.78 16.92 -10.65
C VAL A 2 -5.79 16.54 -9.16
N MET A 3 -6.79 15.78 -8.72
CA MET A 3 -6.85 15.28 -7.34
C MET A 3 -5.66 14.34 -7.10
N LYS A 4 -4.84 14.63 -6.09
CA LYS A 4 -3.70 13.77 -5.73
C LYS A 4 -4.17 12.62 -4.85
N LEU A 5 -3.86 11.41 -5.28
CA LEU A 5 -4.23 10.16 -4.62
C LEU A 5 -2.99 9.42 -4.14
N PHE A 6 -3.14 8.68 -3.04
CA PHE A 6 -2.04 8.02 -2.35
C PHE A 6 -2.39 6.60 -1.90
N TYR A 7 -1.38 5.74 -1.88
CA TYR A 7 -1.39 4.49 -1.14
C TYR A 7 -0.63 4.65 0.18
N ILE A 8 -1.06 3.94 1.23
CA ILE A 8 -0.32 3.89 2.50
C ILE A 8 0.35 2.53 2.64
N GLN A 9 1.67 2.55 2.77
CA GLN A 9 2.49 1.37 3.06
C GLN A 9 2.66 1.19 4.57
N ASP A 10 2.59 -0.04 5.04
CA ASP A 10 3.23 -0.46 6.29
C ASP A 10 4.71 -0.77 6.06
N THR A 11 5.59 0.03 6.66
CA THR A 11 7.05 -0.09 6.49
C THR A 11 7.71 -1.00 7.54
N ARG A 12 6.92 -1.60 8.44
CA ARG A 12 7.45 -2.43 9.53
C ARG A 12 7.94 -3.80 9.05
N SER A 13 7.45 -4.28 7.92
CA SER A 13 7.88 -5.54 7.31
C SER A 13 7.58 -5.58 5.81
N TYR A 14 8.04 -6.65 5.16
CA TYR A 14 7.77 -7.00 3.76
C TYR A 14 7.36 -8.49 3.69
N VAL A 15 6.65 -8.89 2.64
CA VAL A 15 6.42 -10.31 2.32
C VAL A 15 7.26 -10.65 1.10
N GLY A 16 8.44 -11.24 1.35
CA GLY A 16 9.46 -11.42 0.31
C GLY A 16 9.87 -10.07 -0.30
N ASN A 17 9.62 -9.88 -1.59
CA ASN A 17 9.84 -8.64 -2.34
C ASN A 17 8.61 -7.70 -2.37
N SER A 18 7.48 -8.08 -1.75
CA SER A 18 6.23 -7.32 -1.81
C SER A 18 6.09 -6.33 -0.65
N MET A 19 5.64 -5.12 -0.99
CA MET A 19 5.24 -4.10 -0.01
C MET A 19 3.88 -4.45 0.60
N LEU A 20 3.69 -4.08 1.87
CA LEU A 20 2.40 -4.21 2.57
C LEU A 20 1.63 -2.90 2.48
N TRP A 21 0.41 -2.97 1.94
CA TRP A 21 -0.48 -1.82 1.73
C TRP A 21 -1.66 -1.87 2.67
N TRP A 22 -2.14 -0.71 3.11
CA TRP A 22 -3.36 -0.65 3.91
C TRP A 22 -4.57 -1.04 3.05
N GLU A 23 -5.29 -2.06 3.48
CA GLU A 23 -6.45 -2.61 2.78
C GLU A 23 -7.72 -1.75 3.00
N GLU A 24 -8.65 -1.82 2.05
CA GLU A 24 -9.94 -1.13 2.10
C GLU A 24 -10.93 -1.83 3.03
N ASN A 25 -11.58 -1.10 3.96
CA ASN A 25 -12.46 -1.63 5.01
C ASN A 25 -11.76 -2.14 6.29
N ASN A 26 -10.52 -1.70 6.54
CA ASN A 26 -9.77 -1.98 7.77
C ASN A 26 -9.47 -3.48 8.01
N SER A 27 -9.40 -4.32 6.97
CA SER A 27 -9.14 -5.76 7.13
C SER A 27 -7.65 -6.11 7.29
N GLY A 28 -6.78 -5.11 7.47
CA GLY A 28 -5.34 -5.29 7.72
C GLY A 28 -4.47 -4.78 6.58
N TYR A 29 -3.53 -5.62 6.13
CA TYR A 29 -2.57 -5.28 5.08
C TYR A 29 -2.58 -6.31 3.95
N VAL A 30 -2.43 -5.83 2.72
CA VAL A 30 -2.41 -6.65 1.50
C VAL A 30 -1.15 -6.39 0.69
N CYS A 31 -0.67 -7.41 -0.02
CA CYS A 31 0.39 -7.25 -1.02
C CYS A 31 -0.19 -6.88 -2.41
N ASP A 32 -1.42 -7.32 -2.69
CA ASP A 32 -2.13 -6.96 -3.93
C ASP A 32 -2.63 -5.51 -3.86
N ILE A 33 -1.99 -4.64 -4.64
CA ILE A 33 -2.30 -3.22 -4.72
C ILE A 33 -3.73 -2.93 -5.20
N ARG A 34 -4.38 -3.87 -5.90
CA ARG A 34 -5.78 -3.72 -6.35
C ARG A 34 -6.76 -3.79 -5.18
N LYS A 35 -6.35 -4.38 -4.06
CA LYS A 35 -7.11 -4.46 -2.80
C LYS A 35 -6.73 -3.33 -1.83
N ALA A 36 -5.73 -2.51 -2.17
CA ALA A 36 -5.26 -1.45 -1.30
C ALA A 36 -6.21 -0.24 -1.35
N LYS A 37 -6.47 0.36 -0.18
CA LYS A 37 -7.23 1.60 -0.10
C LYS A 37 -6.47 2.75 -0.75
N VAL A 38 -7.19 3.52 -1.56
CA VAL A 38 -6.71 4.78 -2.12
C VAL A 38 -7.18 5.93 -1.24
N PHE A 39 -6.25 6.77 -0.82
CA PHE A 39 -6.51 7.91 0.05
C PHE A 39 -6.36 9.22 -0.72
N THR A 40 -7.16 10.21 -0.37
CA THR A 40 -6.89 11.60 -0.73
C THR A 40 -5.64 12.11 -0.02
N GLU A 41 -5.04 13.19 -0.53
CA GLU A 41 -3.89 13.83 0.12
C GLU A 41 -4.15 14.20 1.59
N GLU A 42 -5.34 14.72 1.88
CA GLU A 42 -5.73 15.15 3.23
C GLU A 42 -5.88 13.96 4.20
N GLU A 43 -6.47 12.85 3.75
CA GLU A 43 -6.54 11.62 4.55
C GLU A 43 -5.15 11.02 4.78
N ALA A 44 -4.32 10.96 3.73
CA ALA A 44 -2.97 10.42 3.81
C ALA A 44 -2.09 11.20 4.79
N LYS A 45 -2.18 12.53 4.81
CA LYS A 45 -1.45 13.40 5.74
C LYS A 45 -1.83 13.17 7.20
N LYS A 46 -3.10 12.88 7.50
CA LYS A 46 -3.55 12.54 8.86
C LYS A 46 -2.90 11.23 9.34
N ILE A 47 -2.70 10.28 8.44
CA ILE A 47 -2.11 8.97 8.74
C ILE A 47 -0.57 9.06 8.82
N CYS A 48 0.04 9.81 7.90
CA CYS A 48 1.49 9.94 7.76
C CYS A 48 1.92 11.41 7.98
N PRO A 49 1.85 11.95 9.21
CA PRO A 49 2.08 13.37 9.50
C PRO A 49 3.56 13.80 9.43
N GLY A 50 4.45 12.97 8.87
CA GLY A 50 5.88 13.26 8.78
C GLY A 50 6.18 14.51 7.94
N ARG A 51 7.45 14.82 7.71
CA ARG A 51 7.89 15.86 6.75
C ARG A 51 8.83 15.27 5.68
N GLY A 52 8.79 15.78 4.45
CA GLY A 52 9.75 15.46 3.38
C GLY A 52 9.20 14.66 2.18
N ARG A 53 10.10 14.30 1.26
CA ARG A 53 9.80 13.90 -0.13
C ARG A 53 8.87 12.69 -0.31
N TYR A 54 8.63 11.91 0.74
CA TYR A 54 7.79 10.71 0.74
C TYR A 54 7.11 10.44 2.08
N TYR A 55 6.84 11.51 2.85
CA TYR A 55 6.22 11.55 4.17
C TYR A 55 6.08 10.19 4.87
N ARG A 56 7.21 9.70 5.38
CA ARG A 56 7.31 8.57 6.29
C ARG A 56 7.04 9.10 7.69
N SER A 57 6.07 8.53 8.38
CA SER A 57 5.90 8.77 9.80
C SER A 57 6.83 7.83 10.55
N SER A 58 7.86 8.40 11.19
CA SER A 58 8.77 7.66 12.06
C SER A 58 8.06 7.08 13.28
N GLN A 59 6.90 7.62 13.65
CA GLN A 59 6.17 7.25 14.86
C GLN A 59 5.28 6.02 14.70
N ASN A 60 4.79 5.72 13.50
CA ASN A 60 3.82 4.62 13.29
C ASN A 60 4.22 3.63 12.19
N GLY A 61 5.43 3.76 11.65
CA GLY A 61 5.93 2.87 10.60
C GLY A 61 5.12 2.96 9.31
N LYS A 62 4.44 4.08 9.04
CA LYS A 62 3.66 4.28 7.80
C LYS A 62 4.36 5.21 6.83
N ARG A 63 4.13 4.96 5.53
CA ARG A 63 4.63 5.80 4.45
C ARG A 63 3.55 5.97 3.39
N MET A 64 3.24 7.22 3.04
CA MET A 64 2.36 7.50 1.91
C MET A 64 3.16 7.52 0.60
N TRP A 65 2.54 7.04 -0.48
CA TRP A 65 3.12 7.01 -1.81
C TRP A 65 2.13 7.56 -2.83
N PRO A 66 2.54 8.44 -3.76
CA PRO A 66 1.65 8.87 -4.84
C PRO A 66 1.15 7.67 -5.64
N LYS A 67 -0.16 7.60 -5.88
CA LYS A 67 -0.78 6.48 -6.59
C LYS A 67 -0.16 6.27 -7.97
N GLU A 68 -0.04 7.33 -8.76
CA GLU A 68 0.57 7.28 -10.10
C GLU A 68 2.01 6.75 -10.07
N TYR A 69 2.78 7.07 -9.03
CA TYR A 69 4.16 6.58 -8.88
C TYR A 69 4.20 5.06 -8.62
N ILE A 70 3.28 4.55 -7.79
CA ILE A 70 3.20 3.11 -7.49
C ILE A 70 2.61 2.33 -8.65
N ASP A 71 1.58 2.85 -9.32
CA ASP A 71 0.91 2.18 -10.44
C ASP A 71 1.89 1.81 -11.57
N GLN A 72 2.89 2.66 -11.82
CA GLN A 72 3.94 2.44 -12.82
C GLN A 72 4.97 1.36 -12.42
N ARG A 73 4.93 0.85 -11.19
CA ARG A 73 5.93 -0.06 -10.60
C ARG A 73 5.33 -1.39 -10.14
N ILE A 74 4.08 -1.66 -10.50
CA ILE A 74 3.40 -2.89 -10.13
C ILE A 74 4.01 -4.05 -10.92
N SER A 75 4.45 -5.07 -10.19
CA SER A 75 4.80 -6.38 -10.73
C SER A 75 3.71 -7.39 -10.38
N GLN A 76 3.43 -8.34 -11.28
CA GLN A 76 2.46 -9.42 -11.04
C GLN A 76 3.16 -10.63 -10.40
N HIS A 77 2.50 -11.21 -9.40
CA HIS A 77 2.96 -12.40 -8.68
C HIS A 77 1.78 -13.37 -8.49
N ILE A 78 2.08 -14.67 -8.34
CA ILE A 78 1.10 -15.68 -7.97
C ILE A 78 0.88 -15.60 -6.46
N ASP A 79 -0.37 -15.42 -6.05
CA ASP A 79 -0.75 -15.49 -4.64
C ASP A 79 -0.84 -16.96 -4.21
N MET A 80 0.05 -17.38 -3.32
CA MET A 80 0.10 -18.77 -2.88
C MET A 80 -1.18 -19.19 -2.15
N GLN A 81 -1.90 -18.24 -1.52
CA GLN A 81 -3.18 -18.50 -0.86
C GLN A 81 -4.28 -18.95 -1.84
N HIS A 82 -4.04 -18.77 -3.14
CA HIS A 82 -4.93 -19.19 -4.22
C HIS A 82 -4.27 -20.23 -5.16
N CYS A 83 -3.09 -20.74 -4.79
CA CYS A 83 -2.36 -21.74 -5.55
C CYS A 83 -2.76 -23.15 -5.09
N GLU A 84 -4.04 -23.50 -5.26
CA GLU A 84 -4.55 -24.83 -4.98
C GLU A 84 -4.72 -25.59 -6.30
N LEU A 85 -3.97 -26.67 -6.47
CA LEU A 85 -4.27 -27.68 -7.48
C LEU A 85 -5.34 -28.58 -6.89
N PHE A 86 -6.58 -28.42 -7.33
CA PHE A 86 -7.60 -29.44 -7.12
C PHE A 86 -7.23 -30.64 -7.98
N VAL A 87 -6.61 -31.65 -7.37
CA VAL A 87 -6.42 -32.95 -8.01
C VAL A 87 -7.67 -33.77 -7.69
N PRO A 88 -8.47 -34.17 -8.70
CA PRO A 88 -9.71 -34.91 -8.49
C PRO A 88 -9.51 -36.22 -7.73
#